data_AF-A0A379FL05-F1
#
_entry.id   AF-A0A379FL05-F1
#
_cell.length_a   1.000
_cell.length_b   1.000
_cell.length_c   1.000
_cell.angle_alpha   90.00
_cell.angle_beta   90.00
_cell.angle_gamma   90.00
#
_symmetry.space_group_name_H-M   'P 1'
#
loop_
_entity.id
_entity.type
_entity.pdbx_description
1 polymer ?
#
loop_
_entity_poly.entity_id
_entity_poly.type
_entity_poly.pdbx_seq_one_letter_code
_entity_poly.pdbx_strand_id
1 'polypeptide(L)'
;MLQDLTNRDGANAWPITSTTFILVHKQQENAEKGKAVLDFFNWAYDKGGKQAEALDYAILPQEVVTAVRAAWKTEVKDSQGKAIF
;
A
#
# COMPACT_ATOMS: atom_id res chain seq x y z
N MET A 1 5.39 1.45 14.51
CA MET A 1 4.77 2.75 14.87
C MET A 1 4.26 3.37 13.58
N LEU A 2 3.00 3.82 13.52
CA LEU A 2 2.60 4.75 12.46
C LEU A 2 3.49 5.98 12.62
N GLN A 3 4.22 6.35 11.58
CA GLN A 3 4.88 7.64 11.56
C GLN A 3 3.78 8.71 11.44
N ASP A 4 3.67 9.57 12.45
CA ASP A 4 2.86 10.78 12.32
C ASP A 4 3.46 11.64 11.20
N LEU A 5 2.64 12.17 10.32
CA LEU A 5 3.03 13.06 9.22
C LEU A 5 2.56 14.50 9.47
N THR A 6 1.84 14.73 10.56
CA THR A 6 1.36 16.05 11.01
C THR A 6 2.50 16.82 11.67
N ASN A 7 2.57 18.13 11.41
CA ASN A 7 3.49 19.07 12.04
C ASN A 7 4.97 18.61 12.04
N ARG A 8 5.40 18.01 10.92
CA ARG A 8 6.79 17.56 10.73
C ARG A 8 7.73 18.74 10.50
N ASP A 9 8.92 18.65 11.07
CA ASP A 9 10.00 19.60 10.80
C ASP A 9 10.46 19.50 9.33
N GLY A 10 10.68 20.65 8.70
CA GLY A 10 11.21 20.76 7.34
C GLY A 10 10.81 22.07 6.72
N ALA A 11 11.74 22.72 6.00
CA ALA A 11 11.54 24.07 5.47
C ALA A 11 10.29 24.21 4.57
N ASN A 12 9.88 23.11 3.92
CA ASN A 12 8.70 23.06 3.04
C ASN A 12 7.71 21.94 3.43
N ALA A 13 7.74 21.47 4.69
CA ALA A 13 6.83 20.42 5.14
C ALA A 13 5.42 20.99 5.33
N TRP A 14 4.42 20.41 4.65
CA TRP A 14 3.04 20.81 4.86
C TRP A 14 2.54 20.28 6.21
N PRO A 15 1.98 21.14 7.10
CA PRO A 15 1.73 20.80 8.49
C PRO A 15 0.60 19.78 8.70
N ILE A 16 -0.26 19.57 7.71
CA ILE A 16 -1.39 18.63 7.77
C ILE A 16 -1.25 17.60 6.66
N THR A 17 -0.26 16.72 6.80
CA THR A 17 0.01 15.63 5.84
C THR A 17 -0.44 14.30 6.44
N SER A 18 -1.01 13.41 5.63
CA SER A 18 -1.37 12.06 6.05
C SER A 18 -1.26 11.07 4.89
N THR A 19 -1.14 9.78 5.22
CA THR A 19 -1.30 8.67 4.28
C THR A 19 -2.72 8.11 4.37
N THR A 20 -3.14 7.37 3.35
CA THR A 20 -4.38 6.58 3.37
C THR A 20 -4.07 5.09 3.36
N PHE A 21 -5.05 4.28 3.75
CA PHE A 21 -4.88 2.84 3.93
C PHE A 21 -5.96 2.05 3.19
N ILE A 22 -5.56 0.86 2.72
CA ILE A 22 -6.45 -0.15 2.19
C ILE A 22 -6.49 -1.30 3.18
N LEU A 23 -7.69 -1.73 3.55
CA LEU A 23 -7.91 -2.89 4.42
C LEU A 23 -8.29 -4.10 3.58
N VAL A 24 -7.61 -5.22 3.84
CA VAL A 24 -7.91 -6.53 3.26
C VAL A 24 -7.95 -7.58 4.36
N HIS A 25 -8.79 -8.60 4.21
CA HIS A 25 -8.78 -9.74 5.11
C HIS A 25 -7.46 -10.51 4.98
N LYS A 26 -6.89 -10.96 6.10
CA LYS A 26 -5.70 -11.82 6.07
C LYS A 26 -6.00 -13.20 5.47
N GLN A 27 -7.17 -13.75 5.76
CA GLN A 27 -7.66 -14.97 5.14
C GLN A 27 -8.70 -14.61 4.07
N GLN A 28 -8.44 -15.00 2.83
CA GLN A 28 -9.27 -14.70 1.68
C GLN A 28 -10.16 -15.90 1.37
N GLU A 29 -11.46 -15.76 1.63
CA GLU A 29 -12.45 -16.79 1.28
C GLU A 29 -12.52 -17.01 -0.24
N ASN A 30 -12.39 -15.92 -1.02
CA ASN A 30 -12.24 -15.97 -2.46
C ASN A 30 -10.81 -15.52 -2.83
N ALA A 31 -9.93 -16.50 -3.03
CA ALA A 31 -8.52 -16.28 -3.33
C ALA A 31 -8.29 -15.52 -4.65
N GLU A 32 -9.11 -15.79 -5.67
CA GLU A 32 -9.00 -15.11 -6.98
C GLU A 32 -9.29 -13.61 -6.86
N LYS A 33 -10.36 -13.26 -6.15
CA LYS A 33 -10.70 -11.86 -5.88
C LYS A 33 -9.63 -11.18 -5.04
N GLY A 34 -9.17 -11.83 -3.97
CA GLY A 34 -8.09 -11.31 -3.13
C GLY A 34 -6.83 -11.04 -3.95
N LYS A 35 -6.44 -11.98 -4.82
CA LYS A 35 -5.28 -11.84 -5.68
C LYS A 35 -5.44 -10.68 -6.67
N ALA A 36 -6.60 -10.56 -7.31
CA ALA A 36 -6.86 -9.45 -8.23
C ALA A 36 -6.76 -8.08 -7.54
N VAL A 37 -7.22 -7.96 -6.29
CA VAL A 37 -7.06 -6.73 -5.49
C VAL A 37 -5.59 -6.41 -5.24
N LEU A 38 -4.78 -7.39 -4.84
CA LEU A 38 -3.34 -7.18 -4.61
C LEU A 38 -2.60 -6.84 -5.91
N ASP A 39 -2.93 -7.51 -7.01
CA ASP A 39 -2.34 -7.26 -8.33
C ASP A 39 -2.68 -5.84 -8.82
N PHE A 40 -3.90 -5.36 -8.57
CA PHE A 40 -4.30 -3.98 -8.89
C PHE A 40 -3.44 -2.95 -8.15
N PHE A 41 -3.28 -3.07 -6.83
CA PHE A 41 -2.44 -2.13 -6.08
C PHE A 41 -0.97 -2.28 -6.40
N ASN A 42 -0.50 -3.51 -6.69
CA ASN A 42 0.87 -3.73 -7.15
C ASN A 42 1.14 -2.99 -8.47
N TRP A 43 0.22 -3.09 -9.44
CA TRP A 43 0.30 -2.33 -10.69
C TRP A 43 0.25 -0.82 -10.44
N ALA A 44 -0.60 -0.36 -9.51
CA ALA A 44 -0.70 1.06 -9.18
C ALA A 44 0.63 1.60 -8.60
N TYR A 45 1.34 0.83 -7.78
CA TYR A 45 2.67 1.21 -7.31
C TYR A 45 3.71 1.26 -8.44
N ASP A 46 3.63 0.37 -9.44
CA ASP A 46 4.59 0.31 -10.54
C ASP A 46 4.33 1.33 -11.66
N LYS A 47 3.07 1.67 -11.91
CA LYS A 47 2.63 2.43 -13.10
C LYS A 47 1.79 3.67 -12.79
N GLY A 48 1.18 3.73 -11.60
CA GLY A 48 0.25 4.78 -11.21
C GLY A 48 0.89 6.09 -10.76
N GLY A 49 2.23 6.13 -10.59
CA GLY A 49 2.93 7.28 -10.04
C GLY A 49 2.58 8.62 -10.71
N LYS A 50 2.66 8.69 -12.04
CA LYS A 50 2.31 9.91 -12.80
C LYS A 50 0.86 10.34 -12.61
N GLN A 51 -0.06 9.39 -12.43
CA GLN A 51 -1.48 9.67 -12.25
C GLN A 51 -1.75 10.20 -10.84
N ALA A 52 -1.03 9.70 -9.83
CA ALA A 52 -1.08 10.22 -8.46
C ALA A 52 -0.52 11.65 -8.39
N GLU A 53 0.64 11.90 -9.01
CA GLU A 53 1.26 13.23 -9.07
C GLU A 53 0.38 14.25 -9.79
N ALA A 54 -0.30 13.86 -10.87
CA ALA A 54 -1.24 14.72 -11.59
C ALA A 54 -2.47 15.13 -10.77
N LEU A 55 -2.73 14.44 -9.65
CA LEU A 55 -3.78 14.74 -8.68
C LEU A 55 -3.19 15.29 -7.36
N ASP A 56 -1.93 15.74 -7.38
CA ASP A 56 -1.19 16.30 -6.25
C ASP A 56 -0.96 15.33 -5.07
N TYR A 57 -1.01 14.02 -5.32
CA TYR A 57 -0.60 13.01 -4.34
C TYR A 57 0.89 12.67 -4.47
N ALA A 58 1.58 12.65 -3.33
CA ALA A 58 2.94 12.14 -3.26
C ALA A 58 2.97 10.60 -3.43
N ILE A 59 3.98 10.10 -4.16
CA ILE A 59 4.21 8.67 -4.33
C ILE A 59 4.93 8.11 -3.10
N LEU A 60 4.55 6.90 -2.68
CA LEU A 60 5.24 6.21 -1.59
C LEU A 60 6.70 5.88 -1.98
N PRO A 61 7.65 6.04 -1.04
CA PRO A 61 9.03 5.60 -1.26
C PRO A 61 9.13 4.10 -1.57
N GLN A 62 10.15 3.73 -2.36
CA GLN A 62 10.33 2.36 -2.87
C GLN A 62 10.49 1.34 -1.74
N GLU A 63 11.13 1.72 -0.64
CA GLU A 63 11.32 0.90 0.55
C GLU A 63 9.98 0.57 1.24
N VAL A 64 9.03 1.52 1.24
CA VAL A 64 7.69 1.31 1.80
C VAL A 64 6.89 0.36 0.92
N VAL A 65 6.92 0.56 -0.41
CA VAL A 65 6.28 -0.37 -1.37
C VAL A 65 6.85 -1.79 -1.22
N THR A 66 8.17 -1.91 -1.02
CA THR A 66 8.83 -3.19 -0.81
C THR A 66 8.38 -3.86 0.50
N ALA A 67 8.24 -3.09 1.58
CA ALA A 67 7.71 -3.60 2.85
C ALA A 67 6.25 -4.05 2.73
N VAL A 68 5.40 -3.31 2.00
CA VAL A 68 4.00 -3.69 1.74
C VAL A 68 3.93 -5.02 0.99
N ARG A 69 4.72 -5.18 -0.09
CA ARG A 69 4.81 -6.43 -0.85
C ARG A 69 5.28 -7.60 0.00
N ALA A 70 6.25 -7.39 0.88
CA ALA A 70 6.71 -8.41 1.81
C ALA A 70 5.61 -8.83 2.79
N ALA A 71 4.87 -7.87 3.35
CA ALA A 71 3.76 -8.14 4.26
C ALA A 71 2.63 -8.92 3.56
N TRP A 72 2.31 -8.64 2.29
CA TRP A 72 1.30 -9.42 1.57
C TRP A 72 1.68 -10.90 1.43
N LYS A 73 2.96 -11.21 1.18
CA LYS A 73 3.44 -12.60 1.08
C LYS A 73 3.32 -13.38 2.39
N THR A 74 3.37 -12.71 3.54
CA THR A 74 3.32 -13.36 4.87
C THR A 74 1.93 -13.35 5.48
N GLU A 75 1.15 -12.29 5.26
CA GLU A 75 -0.09 -12.01 5.97
C GLU A 75 -1.36 -12.35 5.18
N VAL A 76 -1.33 -12.36 3.85
CA VAL A 76 -2.53 -12.55 3.01
C VAL A 76 -2.51 -13.92 2.35
N LYS A 77 -3.43 -14.79 2.79
CA LYS A 77 -3.48 -16.20 2.46
C LYS A 77 -4.88 -16.63 2.05
N ASP A 78 -4.98 -17.72 1.30
CA ASP A 78 -6.25 -18.39 1.03
C ASP A 78 -6.74 -19.20 2.25
N SER A 79 -7.89 -19.86 2.11
CA SER A 79 -8.47 -20.71 3.15
C SER A 79 -7.59 -21.91 3.54
N GLN A 80 -6.64 -22.29 2.68
CA GLN A 80 -5.68 -23.37 2.90
C GLN A 80 -4.35 -22.88 3.50
N GLY A 81 -4.22 -21.57 3.74
CA GLY A 81 -3.03 -20.97 4.32
C GLY A 81 -1.90 -20.69 3.31
N LYS A 82 -2.16 -20.83 2.01
CA LYS A 82 -1.20 -20.50 0.96
C LYS A 82 -1.24 -19.00 0.67
N ALA A 83 -0.08 -18.36 0.58
CA ALA A 83 0.01 -16.95 0.21
C ALA A 83 -0.55 -16.72 -1.21
N ILE A 84 -1.29 -15.63 -1.39
CA ILE A 84 -1.94 -15.31 -2.67
C ILE A 84 -1.22 -14.19 -3.46
N PHE A 85 -0.08 -13.74 -2.95
CA PHE A 85 0.79 -12.73 -3.55
C PHE A 85 2.21 -13.25 -3.71
#